data_AF-A0A918W9U7-F1
#
_entry.id   AF-A0A918W9U7-F1
#
_cell.length_a   1.000
_cell.length_b   1.000
_cell.length_c   1.000
_cell.angle_alpha   90.00
_cell.angle_beta   90.00
_cell.angle_gamma   90.00
#
_symmetry.space_group_name_H-M   'P 1'
#
loop_
_entity.id
_entity.type
_entity.pdbx_description
1 polymer ?
#
loop_
_entity_poly.entity_id
_entity_poly.type
_entity_poly.pdbx_seq_one_letter_code
_entity_poly.pdbx_strand_id
1 'polypeptide(L)'
;MSEKARVLFDALDLDQDGSLTRAEVIRALREKGPTLAARGVLPFWGVGGDEASAALFDAADQNGDRVLSFEEFAAVVDRRFGWGSPASRT
;
A
#
# COMPACT_ATOMS: atom_id res chain seq x y z
N MET A 1 -8.57 -0.70 12.51
CA MET A 1 -7.54 -0.71 11.45
C MET A 1 -7.63 -2.03 10.69
N SER A 2 -7.53 -2.01 9.36
CA SER A 2 -7.75 -3.20 8.53
C SER A 2 -6.54 -4.12 8.54
N GLU A 3 -6.70 -5.37 9.00
CA GLU A 3 -5.64 -6.40 9.01
C GLU A 3 -5.02 -6.60 7.61
N LYS A 4 -5.82 -6.43 6.55
CA LYS A 4 -5.38 -6.51 5.15
C LYS A 4 -4.39 -5.41 4.77
N ALA A 5 -4.60 -4.18 5.26
CA ALA A 5 -3.68 -3.08 5.02
C ALA A 5 -2.33 -3.35 5.69
N ARG A 6 -2.35 -3.93 6.89
CA ARG A 6 -1.13 -4.30 7.61
C ARG A 6 -0.37 -5.43 6.91
N VAL A 7 -1.06 -6.49 6.50
CA VAL A 7 -0.44 -7.59 5.74
C VAL A 7 0.15 -7.10 4.42
N LEU A 8 -0.52 -6.17 3.74
CA LEU A 8 0.01 -5.60 2.50
C LEU A 8 1.22 -4.71 2.79
N PHE A 9 1.15 -3.85 3.79
CA PHE A 9 2.26 -2.99 4.20
C PHE A 9 3.51 -3.82 4.55
N ASP A 10 3.37 -4.82 5.41
CA ASP A 10 4.46 -5.71 5.83
C ASP A 10 5.01 -6.57 4.66
N ALA A 11 4.23 -6.76 3.59
CA ALA A 11 4.70 -7.44 2.39
C ALA A 11 5.47 -6.52 1.44
N LEU A 12 5.20 -5.22 1.49
CA LEU A 12 5.88 -4.19 0.69
C LEU A 12 7.14 -3.68 1.38
N ASP A 13 7.15 -3.64 2.70
CA ASP A 13 8.27 -3.25 3.56
C ASP A 13 9.34 -4.34 3.53
N LEU A 14 10.40 -4.13 2.73
CA LEU A 14 11.39 -5.16 2.45
C LEU A 14 12.48 -5.19 3.52
N ASP A 15 12.83 -4.03 4.09
CA ASP A 15 13.82 -3.89 5.14
C ASP A 15 13.24 -3.88 6.56
N GLN A 16 11.90 -3.83 6.68
CA GLN A 16 11.15 -3.84 7.93
C GLN A 16 11.43 -2.63 8.82
N ASP A 17 11.74 -1.49 8.20
CA ASP A 17 12.01 -0.23 8.91
C ASP A 17 10.73 0.49 9.37
N GLY A 18 9.56 0.00 8.96
CA GLY A 18 8.25 0.55 9.31
C GLY A 18 7.79 1.70 8.41
N SER A 19 8.50 1.94 7.31
CA SER A 19 8.19 2.89 6.25
C SER A 19 8.23 2.17 4.90
N LEU A 20 7.59 2.74 3.88
CA LEU A 20 7.74 2.24 2.52
C LEU A 20 8.42 3.29 1.67
N THR A 21 9.55 2.95 1.08
CA THR A 21 10.16 3.79 0.05
C THR A 21 9.55 3.49 -1.32
N ARG A 22 9.62 4.45 -2.24
CA ARG A 22 9.16 4.26 -3.64
C ARG A 22 9.84 3.05 -4.30
N ALA A 23 11.11 2.82 -4.00
CA ALA A 23 11.88 1.70 -4.52
C ALA A 23 11.34 0.36 -4.01
N GLU A 24 11.02 0.27 -2.72
CA GLU A 24 10.46 -0.94 -2.13
C GLU A 24 9.07 -1.23 -2.64
N VAL A 25 8.19 -0.22 -2.75
CA VAL A 25 6.85 -0.41 -3.32
C VAL A 25 6.95 -0.97 -4.73
N ILE A 26 7.75 -0.36 -5.61
CA ILE A 26 7.92 -0.85 -6.99
C ILE A 26 8.49 -2.27 -7.00
N ARG A 27 9.56 -2.51 -6.23
CA ARG A 27 10.25 -3.79 -6.23
C ARG A 27 9.38 -4.91 -5.65
N ALA A 28 8.70 -4.66 -4.53
CA ALA A 28 7.82 -5.61 -3.88
C ALA A 28 6.57 -5.87 -4.72
N LEU A 29 5.98 -4.87 -5.38
CA LEU A 29 4.88 -5.09 -6.33
C LEU A 29 5.34 -5.87 -7.56
N ARG A 30 6.56 -5.64 -8.06
CA ARG A 30 7.11 -6.41 -9.17
C ARG A 30 7.38 -7.87 -8.79
N GLU A 31 7.96 -8.11 -7.62
CA GLU A 31 8.36 -9.46 -7.17
C GLU A 31 7.19 -10.24 -6.55
N LYS A 32 6.39 -9.59 -5.69
CA LYS A 32 5.30 -10.22 -4.92
C LYS A 32 3.92 -9.89 -5.47
N GLY A 33 3.79 -8.98 -6.43
CA GLY A 33 2.51 -8.55 -7.01
C GLY A 33 1.58 -9.69 -7.43
N PRO A 34 2.04 -10.64 -8.26
CA PRO A 34 1.22 -11.78 -8.66
C PRO A 34 0.73 -12.61 -7.47
N THR A 35 1.57 -12.78 -6.44
CA THR A 35 1.24 -13.55 -5.25
C THR A 35 0.23 -12.82 -4.37
N LEU A 36 0.44 -11.53 -4.12
CA LEU A 36 -0.46 -10.70 -3.33
C LEU A 36 -1.82 -10.55 -4.04
N ALA A 37 -1.83 -10.46 -5.37
CA ALA A 37 -3.04 -10.37 -6.19
C ALA A 37 -3.82 -11.69 -6.16
N ALA A 38 -3.11 -12.83 -6.29
CA ALA A 38 -3.71 -14.16 -6.15
C ALA A 38 -4.30 -14.39 -4.76
N ARG A 39 -3.71 -13.79 -3.72
CA ARG A 39 -4.24 -13.81 -2.34
C ARG A 39 -5.42 -12.87 -2.11
N GLY A 40 -5.79 -12.05 -3.10
CA GLY A 40 -6.85 -11.03 -2.97
C GLY A 40 -6.49 -9.92 -1.96
N VAL A 41 -5.21 -9.80 -1.62
CA VAL A 41 -4.69 -8.76 -0.73
C VAL A 41 -4.26 -7.55 -1.55
N LEU A 42 -3.69 -7.76 -2.73
CA LEU A 42 -3.37 -6.67 -3.63
C LEU A 42 -4.62 -6.22 -4.40
N PRO A 43 -4.97 -4.93 -4.35
CA PRO A 43 -6.06 -4.41 -5.15
C PRO A 43 -5.61 -4.22 -6.61
N PHE A 44 -6.60 -4.13 -7.52
CA PHE A 44 -6.42 -4.12 -8.99
C PHE A 44 -5.34 -3.15 -9.51
N TRP A 45 -5.14 -2.01 -8.87
CA TRP A 45 -4.16 -0.99 -9.25
C TRP A 45 -2.73 -1.27 -8.79
N GLY A 46 -2.53 -2.14 -7.78
CA GLY A 46 -1.20 -2.61 -7.40
C GLY A 46 -0.68 -3.74 -8.29
N VAL A 47 -1.49 -4.18 -9.27
CA VAL A 47 -1.08 -5.08 -10.36
C VAL A 47 -0.69 -4.25 -11.61
N GLY A 48 -0.18 -3.05 -11.40
CA GLY A 48 0.33 -2.18 -12.45
C GLY A 48 1.86 -2.24 -12.56
N GLY A 49 2.41 -1.64 -13.61
CA GLY A 49 3.86 -1.47 -13.75
C GLY A 49 4.42 -0.39 -12.80
N ASP A 50 5.72 -0.11 -12.94
CA ASP A 50 6.46 0.84 -12.12
C ASP A 50 5.80 2.23 -12.07
N GLU A 51 5.25 2.70 -13.19
CA GLU A 51 4.54 3.98 -13.30
C GLU A 51 3.23 4.03 -12.48
N ALA A 52 2.47 2.94 -12.45
CA ALA A 52 1.24 2.87 -11.65
C ALA A 52 1.56 2.83 -10.15
N SER A 53 2.63 2.12 -9.81
CA SER A 53 3.16 2.03 -8.44
C SER A 53 3.68 3.39 -7.96
N ALA A 54 4.36 4.13 -8.84
CA ALA A 54 4.82 5.48 -8.59
C ALA A 54 3.67 6.48 -8.39
N ALA A 55 2.69 6.48 -9.29
CA ALA A 55 1.55 7.38 -9.19
C ALA A 55 0.71 7.14 -7.92
N LEU A 56 0.66 5.89 -7.44
CA LEU A 56 0.11 5.62 -6.12
C LEU A 56 0.97 6.26 -5.04
N PHE A 57 2.27 5.97 -5.06
CA PHE A 57 3.19 6.43 -4.03
C PHE A 57 3.04 7.93 -3.83
N ASP A 58 3.08 8.68 -4.93
CA ASP A 58 2.93 10.13 -4.93
C ASP A 58 1.54 10.59 -4.45
N ALA A 59 0.50 9.78 -4.62
CA ALA A 59 -0.85 10.07 -4.12
C ALA A 59 -1.02 9.72 -2.62
N ALA A 60 -0.18 8.85 -2.08
CA ALA A 60 -0.20 8.46 -0.68
C ALA A 60 0.75 9.30 0.18
N ASP A 61 1.84 9.78 -0.39
CA ASP A 61 2.81 10.69 0.20
C ASP A 61 2.17 12.10 0.33
N GLN A 62 1.44 12.32 1.42
CA GLN A 62 0.74 13.58 1.65
C GLN A 62 1.65 14.64 2.26
N ASN A 63 2.67 14.21 3.00
CA ASN A 63 3.60 15.11 3.68
C ASN A 63 4.81 15.49 2.79
N GLY A 64 5.03 14.78 1.68
CA GLY A 64 6.10 15.02 0.71
C GLY A 64 7.48 14.55 1.17
N ASP A 65 7.56 13.64 2.13
CA ASP A 65 8.83 13.16 2.71
C ASP A 65 9.47 12.01 1.91
N ARG A 66 8.79 11.56 0.85
CA ARG A 66 9.21 10.46 -0.04
C ARG A 66 9.31 9.09 0.65
N VAL A 67 8.64 8.92 1.77
CA VAL A 67 8.35 7.62 2.39
C VAL A 67 6.84 7.53 2.65
N LEU A 68 6.32 6.31 2.78
CA LEU A 68 4.95 6.13 3.25
C LEU A 68 4.99 5.51 4.63
N SER A 69 4.47 6.25 5.60
CA SER A 69 4.12 5.68 6.88
C SER A 69 2.96 4.69 6.73
N PHE A 70 2.82 3.80 7.70
CA PHE A 70 1.66 2.90 7.76
C PHE A 70 0.33 3.66 7.73
N GLU A 71 0.27 4.84 8.34
CA GLU A 71 -0.92 5.68 8.44
C GLU A 71 -1.30 6.29 7.09
N GLU A 72 -0.33 6.84 6.36
CA GLU A 72 -0.52 7.37 5.00
C GLU A 72 -0.95 6.29 4.02
N PHE A 73 -0.28 5.14 4.09
CA PHE A 73 -0.66 3.98 3.30
C PHE A 73 -2.09 3.56 3.61
N ALA A 74 -2.41 3.31 4.89
CA ALA A 74 -3.72 2.89 5.36
C ALA A 74 -4.83 3.87 4.93
N ALA A 75 -4.57 5.18 5.02
CA ALA A 75 -5.52 6.21 4.62
C ALA A 75 -5.86 6.14 3.13
N VAL A 76 -4.89 5.89 2.25
CA VAL A 76 -5.14 5.76 0.80
C VAL A 76 -5.87 4.47 0.46
N VAL A 77 -5.44 3.33 0.99
CA VAL A 77 -6.15 2.05 0.72
C VAL A 77 -7.56 2.07 1.31
N ASP A 78 -7.75 2.69 2.47
CA ASP A 78 -9.07 2.85 3.06
C ASP A 78 -9.98 3.73 2.19
N ARG A 79 -9.52 4.94 1.84
CA ARG A 79 -10.29 5.88 1.01
C ARG A 79 -10.69 5.29 -0.33
N ARG A 80 -9.83 4.44 -0.93
CA ARG A 80 -10.00 3.96 -2.30
C ARG A 80 -10.66 2.57 -2.39
N PHE A 81 -10.56 1.74 -1.35
CA PHE A 81 -11.10 0.36 -1.34
C PHE A 81 -12.10 0.09 -0.22
N GLY A 82 -12.30 1.04 0.71
CA GLY A 82 -13.17 0.85 1.87
C GLY A 82 -12.70 -0.29 2.78
N TRP A 83 -11.39 -0.57 2.82
CA TRP A 83 -10.83 -1.63 3.66
C TRP A 83 -10.97 -1.34 5.15
N GLY A 84 -11.13 -0.08 5.53
CA GLY A 84 -11.46 0.38 6.87
C GLY A 84 -12.93 0.80 6.96
N SER A 85 -13.85 -0.16 7.00
CA SER A 85 -15.10 -0.02 7.76
C SER A 85 -15.73 -1.40 8.00
N PRO A 86 -16.20 -1.65 9.24
CA PRO A 86 -17.40 -0.97 9.72
C PRO A 86 -17.18 -0.22 11.05
N ALA A 87 -17.89 0.91 11.19
CA ALA A 87 -18.14 1.65 12.42
C ALA A 87 -17.08 2.66 12.91
N SER A 88 -17.21 3.90 12.43
CA SER A 88 -17.14 5.10 13.29
C SER A 88 -17.71 6.30 12.53
N ARG A 89 -19.03 6.27 12.32
CA ARG A 89 -19.85 7.46 12.06
C ARG A 89 -21.02 7.40 13.05
N THR A 90 -20.77 7.87 14.26
CA THR A 90 -21.77 8.22 15.27
C THR A 90 -21.28 9.45 15.98
#